data_AF-I3SWC9-F1
#
_entry.id   AF-I3SWC9-F1
#
_cell.length_a   1.000
_cell.length_b   1.000
_cell.length_c   1.000
_cell.angle_alpha   90.00
_cell.angle_beta   90.00
_cell.angle_gamma   90.00
#
_symmetry.space_group_name_H-M   'P 1'
#
loop_
_entity.id
_entity.type
_entity.pdbx_description
1 polymer ?
#
loop_
_entity_poly.entity_id
_entity_poly.type
_entity_poly.pdbx_seq_one_letter_code
_entity_poly.pdbx_strand_id
1 'polypeptide(L)'
;MARIWNTSTNPTQQPRENLRWNDHEMDIALLHALSEEAARGNRSDGRWTTEAYANVVESLRSLTGPHITKDNVKNRMKSLKDRWKNAFDMFNGLSGFAWNPITRKFDAKEQVWEELIKANSNAAKFKDAQTL
;
A
#
# COMPACT_ATOMS: atom_id res chain seq x y z
N MET A 1 -4.82 53.09 30.93
CA MET A 1 -3.62 52.52 30.30
C MET A 1 -3.92 51.07 29.90
N ALA A 2 -3.80 50.77 28.61
CA ALA A 2 -4.39 49.62 27.93
C ALA A 2 -3.65 48.29 28.20
N ARG A 3 -4.40 47.18 28.11
CA ARG A 3 -3.96 45.79 28.22
C ARG A 3 -3.43 45.34 26.85
N ILE A 4 -2.14 45.03 26.73
CA ILE A 4 -1.51 44.57 25.49
C ILE A 4 -1.61 43.04 25.42
N TRP A 5 -2.19 42.53 24.33
CA TRP A 5 -2.26 41.11 23.99
C TRP A 5 -0.88 40.63 23.55
N ASN A 6 -0.40 39.51 24.10
CA ASN A 6 0.76 38.80 23.56
C ASN A 6 0.26 37.85 22.46
N THR A 7 0.50 38.18 21.20
CA THR A 7 0.17 37.30 20.07
C THR A 7 1.22 36.21 19.98
N SER A 8 0.81 34.99 20.36
CA SER A 8 1.55 33.76 20.08
C SER A 8 1.83 33.66 18.59
N THR A 9 3.10 33.78 18.20
CA THR A 9 3.56 33.44 16.86
C THR A 9 3.40 31.94 16.67
N ASN A 10 2.32 31.56 16.00
CA ASN A 10 2.08 30.20 15.53
C ASN A 10 3.18 29.88 14.50
N PRO A 11 4.04 28.85 14.70
CA PRO A 11 5.05 28.51 13.72
C PRO A 11 4.34 28.10 12.43
N THR A 12 4.65 28.84 11.38
CA THR A 12 4.19 28.69 10.00
C THR A 12 4.12 27.20 9.64
N GLN A 13 2.90 26.67 9.49
CA GLN A 13 2.71 25.38 8.85
C GLN A 13 3.30 25.52 7.44
N GLN A 14 4.46 24.91 7.22
CA GLN A 14 5.01 24.78 5.89
C GLN A 14 3.93 24.17 4.98
N PRO A 15 3.78 24.64 3.73
CA PRO A 15 2.85 24.05 2.79
C PRO A 15 3.08 22.55 2.77
N ARG A 16 2.06 21.76 3.10
CA ARG A 16 2.15 20.31 3.01
C ARG A 16 2.31 19.99 1.53
N GLU A 17 3.54 19.79 1.09
CA GLU A 17 3.79 19.14 -0.19
C GLU A 17 3.11 17.78 -0.11
N ASN A 18 1.97 17.65 -0.80
CA ASN A 18 1.19 16.42 -0.76
C ASN A 18 2.04 15.32 -1.40
N LEU A 19 2.49 14.37 -0.58
CA LEU A 19 3.21 13.19 -1.05
C LEU A 19 2.41 12.53 -2.18
N ARG A 20 2.98 12.56 -3.40
CA ARG A 20 2.45 11.79 -4.51
C ARG A 20 3.02 10.38 -4.43
N TRP A 21 2.21 9.43 -3.98
CA TRP A 21 2.62 8.03 -3.91
C TRP A 21 2.88 7.48 -5.32
N ASN A 22 4.09 6.96 -5.57
CA ASN A 22 4.40 6.19 -6.77
C ASN A 22 3.96 4.74 -6.54
N ASP A 23 2.82 4.37 -7.14
CA ASP A 23 2.17 3.08 -6.95
C ASP A 23 3.07 1.87 -7.20
N HIS A 24 4.09 1.93 -8.04
CA HIS A 24 4.93 0.77 -8.32
C HIS A 24 6.11 0.64 -7.36
N GLU A 25 7.05 1.59 -7.41
CA GLU A 25 8.31 1.52 -6.65
C GLU A 25 8.08 1.61 -5.14
N MET A 26 7.16 2.48 -4.71
CA MET A 26 6.90 2.65 -3.28
C MET A 26 6.08 1.51 -2.69
N ASP A 27 5.20 0.86 -3.47
CA ASP A 27 4.50 -0.35 -2.98
C ASP A 27 5.48 -1.49 -2.80
N ILE A 28 6.42 -1.70 -3.73
CA ILE A 28 7.47 -2.70 -3.61
C ILE A 28 8.29 -2.42 -2.35
N ALA A 29 8.78 -1.19 -2.17
CA ALA A 29 9.58 -0.82 -1.02
C ALA A 29 8.80 -0.97 0.31
N LEU A 30 7.52 -0.59 0.33
CA LEU A 30 6.65 -0.75 1.48
C LEU A 30 6.47 -2.24 1.83
N LEU A 31 6.15 -3.08 0.85
CA LEU A 31 5.96 -4.52 1.07
C LEU A 31 7.25 -5.20 1.51
N HIS A 32 8.39 -4.81 0.94
CA HIS A 32 9.70 -5.32 1.32
C HIS A 32 10.05 -4.93 2.77
N ALA A 33 9.95 -3.64 3.12
CA ALA A 33 10.24 -3.16 4.47
C ALA A 33 9.32 -3.81 5.52
N LEU A 34 8.02 -3.95 5.23
CA LEU A 34 7.10 -4.68 6.11
C LEU A 34 7.51 -6.15 6.27
N SER A 35 7.93 -6.81 5.20
CA SER A 35 8.37 -8.22 5.25
C SER A 35 9.63 -8.39 6.11
N GLU A 36 10.59 -7.48 6.01
CA GLU A 36 11.77 -7.46 6.89
C GLU A 36 11.38 -7.26 8.36
N GLU A 37 10.50 -6.30 8.65
CA GLU A 37 10.04 -6.05 10.02
C GLU A 37 9.28 -7.24 10.60
N ALA A 38 8.52 -7.98 9.78
CA ALA A 38 7.89 -9.22 10.21
C ALA A 38 8.94 -10.29 10.55
N ALA A 39 9.98 -10.43 9.73
CA ALA A 39 11.10 -11.34 9.99
C ALA A 39 11.88 -10.97 11.27
N ARG A 40 11.96 -9.67 11.60
CA ARG A 40 12.55 -9.16 12.86
C ARG A 40 11.66 -9.37 14.09
N GLY A 41 10.44 -9.89 13.93
CA GLY A 41 9.50 -10.09 15.03
C GLY A 41 8.72 -8.83 15.44
N ASN A 42 8.81 -7.74 14.68
CA ASN A 42 8.10 -6.48 14.93
C ASN A 42 6.63 -6.52 14.50
N ARG A 43 6.07 -7.72 14.35
CA ARG A 43 4.65 -7.99 14.07
C ARG A 43 4.12 -9.03 15.06
N SER A 44 3.18 -8.64 15.91
CA SER A 44 2.53 -9.51 16.89
C SER A 44 1.00 -9.33 16.85
N ASP A 45 0.24 -10.42 16.95
CA ASP A 45 -1.24 -10.41 16.90
C ASP A 45 -1.82 -9.57 15.73
N GLY A 46 -1.18 -9.64 14.56
CA GLY A 46 -1.57 -8.88 13.37
C GLY A 46 -1.30 -7.37 13.43
N ARG A 47 -0.68 -6.88 14.50
CA ARG A 47 -0.31 -5.47 14.71
C ARG A 47 1.19 -5.26 14.50
N TRP A 48 1.55 -4.10 13.97
CA TRP A 48 2.93 -3.65 13.85
C TRP A 48 3.32 -2.85 15.08
N THR A 49 4.55 -3.05 15.57
CA THR A 49 5.09 -2.24 16.67
C THR A 49 5.31 -0.79 16.22
N THR A 50 5.49 0.11 17.19
CA THR A 50 5.88 1.50 16.87
C THR A 50 7.20 1.57 16.14
N GLU A 51 8.15 0.69 16.50
CA GLU A 51 9.46 0.55 15.86
C GLU A 51 9.33 0.13 14.40
N ALA A 52 8.52 -0.88 14.07
CA ALA A 52 8.27 -1.26 12.68
C ALA A 52 7.80 -0.08 11.83
N TYR A 53 6.87 0.73 12.34
CA TYR A 53 6.40 1.91 11.62
C TYR A 53 7.49 2.96 11.43
N ALA A 54 8.38 3.15 12.41
CA ALA A 54 9.50 4.08 12.29
C ALA A 54 10.48 3.61 11.22
N ASN A 55 10.86 2.34 11.24
CA ASN A 55 11.79 1.73 10.28
C ASN A 55 11.24 1.75 8.85
N VAL A 56 9.95 1.41 8.67
CA VAL A 56 9.30 1.46 7.35
C VAL A 56 9.26 2.89 6.80
N VAL A 57 8.92 3.88 7.63
CA VAL A 57 8.94 5.28 7.22
C VAL A 57 10.35 5.70 6.78
N GLU A 58 11.37 5.34 7.55
CA GLU A 58 12.75 5.68 7.23
C GLU A 58 13.23 5.02 5.93
N SER A 59 12.90 3.74 5.73
CA SER A 59 13.20 3.03 4.47
C SER A 59 12.56 3.71 3.26
N LEU A 60 11.32 4.19 3.39
CA LEU A 60 10.63 4.88 2.29
C LEU A 60 11.14 6.30 2.05
N ARG A 61 11.64 7.00 3.08
CA ARG A 61 12.23 8.34 2.93
C ARG A 61 13.43 8.34 2.00
N SER A 62 14.20 7.25 1.97
CA SER A 62 15.31 7.07 1.02
C SER A 62 14.85 7.11 -0.44
N LEU A 63 13.58 6.82 -0.72
CA LEU A 63 12.99 6.82 -2.06
C LEU A 63 12.17 8.09 -2.36
N THR A 64 11.50 8.65 -1.35
CA THR A 64 10.51 9.73 -1.56
C THR A 64 10.92 11.10 -1.05
N GLY A 65 12.03 11.17 -0.32
CA GLY A 65 12.36 12.33 0.50
C GLY A 65 11.57 12.38 1.82
N PRO A 66 11.76 13.44 2.62
CA PRO A 66 11.44 13.46 4.05
C PRO A 66 9.93 13.51 4.39
N HIS A 67 9.08 13.77 3.39
CA HIS A 67 7.67 14.11 3.61
C HIS A 67 6.75 12.91 3.88
N ILE A 68 7.24 11.68 3.78
CA ILE A 68 6.43 10.49 4.10
C ILE A 68 6.22 10.35 5.61
N THR A 69 4.98 10.08 5.98
CA THR A 69 4.55 9.91 7.37
C THR A 69 4.01 8.51 7.64
N LYS A 70 3.92 8.15 8.92
CA LYS A 70 3.28 6.91 9.38
C LYS A 70 1.84 6.76 8.89
N ASP A 71 1.09 7.86 8.76
CA ASP A 71 -0.29 7.80 8.29
C ASP A 71 -0.37 7.54 6.78
N ASN A 72 0.58 8.04 5.99
CA ASN A 72 0.69 7.67 4.58
C ASN A 72 0.91 6.16 4.43
N VAL A 73 1.82 5.59 5.23
CA VAL A 73 2.09 4.14 5.26
C VAL A 73 0.84 3.35 5.61
N LYS A 74 0.14 3.70 6.70
CA LYS A 74 -1.09 3.02 7.11
C LYS A 74 -2.19 3.10 6.05
N ASN A 75 -2.40 4.27 5.47
CA ASN A 75 -3.41 4.46 4.44
C ASN A 75 -3.09 3.60 3.22
N ARG A 76 -1.82 3.55 2.80
CA ARG A 76 -1.43 2.71 1.66
C ARG A 76 -1.59 1.22 1.96
N MET A 77 -1.18 0.76 3.14
CA MET A 77 -1.39 -0.62 3.55
C MET A 77 -2.87 -1.02 3.52
N LYS A 78 -3.77 -0.11 3.93
CA LYS A 78 -5.22 -0.32 3.82
C LYS A 78 -5.62 -0.47 2.35
N SER A 79 -5.19 0.43 1.47
CA SER A 79 -5.48 0.34 0.03
C SER A 79 -4.94 -0.94 -0.61
N LEU A 80 -3.73 -1.39 -0.25
CA LEU A 80 -3.15 -2.66 -0.70
C LEU A 80 -3.99 -3.86 -0.24
N LYS A 81 -4.40 -3.87 1.03
CA LYS A 81 -5.27 -4.91 1.57
C LYS A 81 -6.62 -4.96 0.87
N ASP A 82 -7.22 -3.81 0.59
CA ASP A 82 -8.50 -3.72 -0.12
C ASP A 82 -8.37 -4.18 -1.58
N ARG A 83 -7.27 -3.83 -2.27
CA ARG A 83 -6.96 -4.34 -3.62
C ARG A 83 -6.81 -5.86 -3.63
N TRP A 84 -6.04 -6.41 -2.69
CA TRP A 84 -5.90 -7.86 -2.54
C TRP A 84 -7.23 -8.54 -2.27
N LYS A 85 -8.04 -8.00 -1.34
CA LYS A 85 -9.35 -8.56 -1.02
C LYS A 85 -10.25 -8.59 -2.26
N ASN A 86 -10.30 -7.50 -3.03
CA ASN A 86 -11.10 -7.46 -4.26
C ASN A 86 -10.65 -8.49 -5.30
N ALA A 87 -9.34 -8.72 -5.41
CA ALA A 87 -8.81 -9.74 -6.30
C ALA A 87 -9.12 -11.16 -5.76
N PHE A 88 -8.89 -11.38 -4.46
CA PHE A 88 -9.19 -12.64 -3.81
C PHE A 88 -10.67 -13.01 -3.95
N ASP A 89 -11.59 -12.08 -3.65
CA ASP A 89 -13.03 -12.30 -3.80
C ASP A 89 -13.43 -12.63 -5.25
N MET A 90 -12.69 -12.14 -6.26
CA MET A 90 -12.91 -12.46 -7.67
C MET A 90 -12.46 -13.88 -8.04
N PHE A 91 -11.28 -14.30 -7.57
CA PHE A 91 -10.64 -15.55 -8.01
C PHE A 91 -10.83 -16.71 -7.04
N ASN A 92 -11.28 -16.45 -5.82
CA ASN A 92 -11.45 -17.48 -4.80
C ASN A 92 -12.48 -18.52 -5.24
N GLY A 93 -12.07 -19.79 -5.27
CA GLY A 93 -12.91 -20.90 -5.74
C GLY A 93 -12.91 -21.13 -7.26
N LEU A 94 -12.23 -20.28 -8.05
CA LEU A 94 -12.06 -20.52 -9.48
C LEU A 94 -10.89 -21.48 -9.74
N SER A 95 -11.12 -22.53 -10.53
CA SER A 95 -10.06 -23.39 -11.04
C SER A 95 -9.34 -22.72 -12.21
N GLY A 96 -8.02 -22.94 -12.33
CA GLY A 96 -7.24 -22.51 -13.49
C GLY A 96 -6.56 -21.14 -13.35
N PHE A 97 -6.73 -20.46 -12.22
CA PHE A 97 -5.99 -19.26 -11.85
C PHE A 97 -4.97 -19.57 -10.75
N ALA A 98 -3.76 -19.03 -10.90
CA ALA A 98 -2.74 -19.06 -9.86
C ALA A 98 -2.16 -17.67 -9.65
N TRP A 99 -1.99 -17.24 -8.40
CA TRP A 99 -1.31 -15.97 -8.14
C TRP A 99 0.21 -16.15 -8.24
N ASN A 100 0.85 -15.32 -9.05
CA ASN A 100 2.29 -15.33 -9.27
C ASN A 100 2.95 -14.26 -8.39
N PRO A 101 3.78 -14.64 -7.40
CA PRO A 101 4.40 -13.69 -6.46
C PRO A 101 5.45 -12.79 -7.12
N ILE A 102 6.01 -13.17 -8.26
CA ILE A 102 7.05 -12.42 -8.96
C ILE A 102 6.41 -11.32 -9.80
N THR A 103 5.43 -11.69 -10.64
CA THR A 103 4.73 -10.72 -11.50
C THR A 103 3.65 -9.96 -10.72
N ARG A 104 3.23 -10.48 -9.57
CA ARG A 104 2.13 -10.01 -8.72
C ARG A 104 0.79 -9.98 -9.48
N LYS A 105 0.59 -10.95 -10.38
CA LYS A 105 -0.62 -11.12 -11.20
C LYS A 105 -1.25 -12.49 -10.99
N PHE A 106 -2.49 -12.64 -11.45
CA PHE A 106 -3.08 -13.95 -11.62
C PHE A 106 -2.70 -14.48 -13.00
N ASP A 107 -2.08 -15.66 -13.03
CA ASP A 107 -1.73 -16.37 -14.25
C ASP A 107 -2.79 -17.45 -14.54
N ALA A 108 -3.25 -17.49 -15.78
CA ALA A 108 -4.19 -18.47 -16.29
C ALA A 108 -4.04 -18.58 -17.82
N LYS A 109 -4.61 -19.63 -18.42
CA LYS A 109 -4.68 -19.74 -19.89
C LYS A 109 -5.61 -18.66 -20.45
N GLU A 110 -5.34 -18.21 -21.67
CA GLU A 110 -6.15 -17.20 -22.35
C GLU A 110 -7.64 -17.57 -22.40
N GLN A 111 -7.95 -18.83 -22.73
CA GLN A 111 -9.32 -19.35 -22.76
C GLN A 111 -10.03 -19.23 -21.40
N VAL A 112 -9.31 -19.46 -20.30
CA VAL A 112 -9.86 -19.35 -18.93
C VAL A 112 -10.15 -17.88 -18.59
N TRP A 113 -9.30 -16.96 -19.05
CA TRP A 113 -9.56 -15.52 -18.93
C TRP A 113 -10.77 -15.08 -19.75
N GLU A 114 -10.88 -15.52 -21.01
CA GLU A 114 -12.02 -15.20 -21.89
C GLU A 114 -13.35 -15.67 -21.29
N GLU A 115 -13.40 -16.91 -20.78
CA GLU A 115 -14.57 -17.47 -20.11
C GLU A 115 -14.96 -16.66 -18.87
N LEU A 116 -13.98 -16.32 -18.02
CA LEU A 116 -14.25 -15.51 -16.82
C LEU A 116 -14.73 -14.11 -17.18
N ILE A 117 -14.09 -13.44 -18.14
CA ILE A 117 -14.47 -12.07 -18.55
C ILE A 117 -15.86 -12.06 -19.19
N LYS A 118 -16.22 -13.11 -19.93
CA LYS A 118 -17.58 -13.27 -20.49
C LYS A 118 -18.62 -13.43 -19.39
N ALA A 119 -18.32 -14.19 -18.33
CA ALA A 119 -19.21 -14.38 -17.19
C ALA A 119 -19.27 -13.15 -16.26
N ASN A 120 -18.15 -12.42 -16.14
CA ASN A 120 -18.00 -11.24 -15.30
C ASN A 120 -17.01 -10.26 -15.94
N SER A 121 -17.53 -9.26 -16.65
CA SER A 121 -16.72 -8.27 -17.36
C SER A 121 -15.79 -7.46 -16.43
N ASN A 122 -16.11 -7.35 -15.14
CA ASN A 122 -15.23 -6.71 -14.16
C ASN A 122 -13.91 -7.46 -13.94
N ALA A 123 -13.80 -8.73 -14.35
CA ALA A 123 -12.57 -9.49 -14.28
C ALA A 123 -11.48 -8.96 -15.23
N ALA A 124 -11.87 -8.27 -16.31
CA ALA A 124 -10.93 -7.76 -17.32
C ALA A 124 -9.86 -6.84 -16.73
N LYS A 125 -10.21 -6.06 -15.69
CA LYS A 125 -9.27 -5.15 -15.01
C LYS A 125 -8.12 -5.87 -14.31
N PHE A 126 -8.23 -7.17 -14.06
CA PHE A 126 -7.23 -7.97 -13.35
C PHE A 126 -6.28 -8.73 -14.28
N LYS A 127 -6.58 -8.82 -15.58
CA LYS A 127 -5.80 -9.62 -16.54
C LYS A 127 -4.35 -9.13 -16.67
N ASP A 128 -4.18 -7.81 -16.82
CA ASP A 128 -2.86 -7.20 -17.00
C ASP A 128 -2.40 -6.40 -15.77
N ALA A 129 -3.25 -6.24 -14.75
CA ALA A 129 -2.94 -5.43 -13.58
C ALA A 129 -2.09 -6.20 -12.56
N GLN A 130 -1.11 -5.50 -11.98
CA GLN A 130 -0.50 -5.93 -10.73
C GLN A 130 -1.57 -5.85 -9.64
N THR A 131 -1.82 -6.98 -8.98
CA THR A 131 -2.82 -7.10 -7.90
C THR A 131 -2.28 -6.66 -6.54
N LEU A 132 -0.95 -6.52 -6.43
CA LEU A 132 -0.18 -6.06 -5.27
C LEU A 132 1.14 -5.41 -5.71
#